data_AF-A1RUJ9-F1
#
_entry.id   AF-A1RUJ9-F1
#
_cell.length_a   1.000
_cell.length_b   1.000
_cell.length_c   1.000
_cell.angle_alpha   90.00
_cell.angle_beta   90.00
_cell.angle_gamma   90.00
#
_symmetry.space_group_name_H-M   'P 1'
#
loop_
_entity.id
_entity.type
_entity.pdbx_description
1 polymer ?
#
loop_
_entity_poly.entity_id
_entity_poly.type
_entity_poly.pdbx_seq_one_letter_code
_entity_poly.pdbx_strand_id
1 'polypeptide(L)'
;MGWTSPPPTADLGYMLAKEAGYFPHTHLLRRLFGEVKEARPDLWELYVEHRYAFEVVEDVYIGARYLPRRYARDVAEGLLEVAKELVKRACG
;
A
#
# COMPACT_ATOMS: atom_id res chain seq x y z
N MET A 1 -15.11 13.64 19.28
CA MET A 1 -15.65 12.88 18.14
C MET A 1 -14.56 11.90 17.73
N GLY A 2 -14.66 10.67 18.19
CA GLY A 2 -13.58 9.68 18.12
C GLY A 2 -13.36 9.23 16.68
N TRP A 3 -12.13 9.36 16.21
CA TRP A 3 -11.66 8.71 15.00
C TRP A 3 -11.66 7.20 15.28
N THR A 4 -12.72 6.49 14.91
CA THR A 4 -12.67 5.03 14.87
C THR A 4 -11.77 4.68 13.70
N SER A 5 -10.56 4.18 13.99
CA SER A 5 -9.70 3.56 12.97
C SER A 5 -10.54 2.60 12.12
N PRO A 6 -10.36 2.60 10.79
CA PRO A 6 -11.03 1.62 9.95
C PRO A 6 -10.71 0.20 10.46
N PRO A 7 -11.60 -0.79 10.25
CA PRO A 7 -11.34 -2.15 10.67
C PRO A 7 -9.95 -2.61 10.19
N PRO A 8 -9.20 -3.39 10.98
CA PRO A 8 -7.79 -3.74 10.71
C PRO A 8 -7.56 -4.43 9.36
N THR A 9 -8.62 -4.83 8.67
CA THR A 9 -8.61 -5.41 7.32
C THR A 9 -8.29 -4.42 6.19
N ALA A 10 -8.31 -3.11 6.44
CA ALA A 10 -8.11 -2.09 5.40
C ALA A 10 -6.64 -1.65 5.20
N ASP A 11 -5.73 -2.01 6.12
CA ASP A 11 -4.37 -1.52 6.09
C ASP A 11 -3.46 -2.50 5.33
N LEU A 12 -2.86 -2.03 4.23
CA LEU A 12 -1.88 -2.79 3.45
C LEU A 12 -0.74 -3.34 4.32
N GLY A 13 -0.31 -2.55 5.31
CA GLY A 13 0.67 -2.98 6.30
C GLY A 13 0.20 -4.17 7.14
N TYR A 14 -1.09 -4.26 7.47
CA TYR A 14 -1.66 -5.41 8.18
C TYR A 14 -1.75 -6.65 7.28
N MET A 15 -2.14 -6.49 6.02
CA MET A 15 -2.19 -7.61 5.06
C MET A 15 -0.80 -8.19 4.80
N LEU A 16 0.20 -7.34 4.55
CA LEU A 16 1.59 -7.77 4.35
C LEU A 16 2.20 -8.33 5.64
N ALA A 17 1.85 -7.77 6.81
CA ALA A 17 2.28 -8.29 8.11
C ALA A 17 1.75 -9.69 8.43
N LYS A 18 0.51 -9.98 8.00
CA LYS A 18 -0.10 -11.31 8.18
C LYS A 18 0.70 -12.38 7.41
N GLU A 19 1.18 -12.05 6.22
CA GLU A 19 1.99 -12.94 5.39
C GLU A 19 3.46 -13.02 5.85
N ALA A 20 4.03 -11.90 6.31
CA ALA A 20 5.42 -11.84 6.78
C ALA A 20 5.61 -12.31 8.24
N GLY A 21 4.53 -12.53 9.00
CA GLY A 21 4.56 -12.97 10.39
C GLY A 21 4.97 -11.89 11.41
N TYR A 22 5.14 -10.63 10.98
CA TYR A 22 5.44 -9.50 11.87
C TYR A 22 4.87 -8.20 11.30
N PHE A 23 4.52 -7.23 12.16
CA PHE A 23 4.02 -5.92 11.72
C PHE A 23 5.17 -4.96 11.46
N PRO A 24 5.46 -4.60 10.20
CA PRO A 24 6.55 -3.71 9.90
C PRO A 24 6.16 -2.28 10.26
N HIS A 25 6.95 -1.64 11.13
CA HIS A 25 6.79 -0.21 11.47
C HIS A 25 7.28 0.72 10.34
N THR A 26 7.60 0.17 9.17
CA THR A 26 8.12 0.89 8.00
C THR A 26 7.00 1.14 6.99
N HIS A 27 6.81 2.42 6.63
CA HIS A 27 5.93 2.83 5.52
C HIS A 27 6.52 2.61 4.12
N LEU A 28 7.64 1.89 4.03
CA LEU A 28 8.33 1.61 2.77
C LEU A 28 7.75 0.34 2.15
N LEU A 29 6.70 0.49 1.34
CA LEU A 29 6.03 -0.56 0.58
C LEU A 29 7.03 -1.42 -0.19
N ARG A 30 8.06 -0.82 -0.80
CA ARG A 30 9.12 -1.58 -1.47
C ARG A 30 9.74 -2.67 -0.58
N ARG A 31 10.00 -2.33 0.68
CA ARG A 31 10.59 -3.26 1.64
C ARG A 31 9.59 -4.37 1.98
N LEU A 32 8.32 -4.00 2.18
CA LEU A 32 7.26 -4.95 2.51
C LEU A 32 7.04 -5.97 1.39
N PHE A 33 6.93 -5.51 0.15
CA PHE A 33 6.83 -6.38 -1.02
C PHE A 33 8.07 -7.27 -1.17
N GLY A 34 9.27 -6.73 -0.88
CA GLY A 34 10.52 -7.50 -0.93
C GLY A 34 10.60 -8.61 0.13
N GLU A 35 9.99 -8.41 1.29
CA GLU A 35 9.96 -9.40 2.37
C GLU A 35 8.99 -10.55 2.08
N VAL A 36 7.87 -10.28 1.42
CA VAL A 36 6.89 -11.32 1.05
C VAL A 36 7.15 -11.97 -0.30
N LYS A 37 8.14 -11.51 -1.09
CA LYS A 37 8.36 -11.96 -2.48
C LYS A 37 8.49 -13.48 -2.65
N GLU A 38 9.10 -14.16 -1.69
CA GLU A 38 9.31 -15.62 -1.74
C GLU A 38 8.01 -16.38 -1.44
N ALA A 39 7.17 -15.85 -0.54
CA ALA A 39 5.89 -16.45 -0.15
C ALA A 39 4.75 -16.08 -1.12
N ARG A 40 4.80 -14.87 -1.69
CA ARG A 40 3.79 -14.23 -2.52
C ARG A 40 4.43 -13.57 -3.75
N PRO A 41 4.97 -14.36 -4.69
CA PRO A 41 5.58 -13.84 -5.91
C PRO A 41 4.58 -13.03 -6.75
N ASP A 42 3.29 -13.38 -6.68
CA ASP A 42 2.19 -12.67 -7.34
C ASP A 42 2.04 -11.20 -6.88
N LEU A 43 2.30 -10.94 -5.59
CA LEU A 43 2.29 -9.59 -5.01
C LEU A 43 3.56 -8.82 -5.39
N TRP A 44 4.69 -9.51 -5.51
CA TRP A 44 5.92 -8.92 -5.99
C TRP A 44 5.81 -8.48 -7.46
N GLU A 45 5.22 -9.31 -8.32
CA GLU A 45 4.94 -8.96 -9.72
C GLU A 45 4.04 -7.73 -9.82
N LEU A 46 2.97 -7.67 -9.03
CA LEU A 46 2.10 -6.49 -8.96
C LEU A 46 2.86 -5.23 -8.55
N TYR A 47 3.77 -5.34 -7.58
CA TYR A 47 4.63 -4.23 -7.16
C TYR A 47 5.54 -3.76 -8.29
N VAL A 48 6.16 -4.68 -9.04
CA VAL A 48 7.03 -4.35 -10.16
C VAL A 48 6.23 -3.68 -11.29
N GLU A 49 5.03 -4.19 -11.59
CA GLU A 49 4.12 -3.67 -12.62
C GLU A 49 3.67 -2.23 -12.29
N HIS A 50 3.32 -1.96 -11.03
CA HIS A 50 2.80 -0.66 -10.59
C HIS A 50 3.77 0.13 -9.71
N ARG A 51 5.08 -0.07 -9.88
CA ARG A 51 6.12 0.50 -9.02
C ARG A 51 5.97 2.00 -8.78
N TYR A 52 5.75 2.76 -9.85
CA TYR A 52 5.57 4.22 -9.77
C TYR A 52 4.32 4.62 -8.98
N ALA A 53 3.22 3.86 -9.09
CA ALA A 53 2.02 4.13 -8.32
C ALA A 53 2.29 3.94 -6.82
N PHE A 54 3.02 2.89 -6.45
CA PHE A 54 3.39 2.65 -5.04
C PHE A 54 4.36 3.71 -4.49
N GLU A 55 5.33 4.17 -5.29
CA GLU A 55 6.22 5.28 -4.90
C GLU A 55 5.41 6.57 -4.68
N VAL A 56 4.44 6.86 -5.54
CA VAL A 56 3.55 8.03 -5.36
C VAL A 56 2.68 7.89 -4.11
N VAL A 57 2.18 6.69 -3.78
CA VAL A 57 1.40 6.47 -2.54
C VAL A 57 2.25 6.72 -1.29
N GLU A 58 3.51 6.29 -1.28
CA GLU A 58 4.46 6.60 -0.20
C GLU A 58 4.67 8.11 -0.06
N ASP A 59 4.86 8.81 -1.19
CA ASP A 59 5.02 10.25 -1.24
C ASP A 59 3.75 11.00 -0.78
N VAL A 60 2.56 10.49 -1.11
CA VAL A 60 1.27 11.04 -0.65
C VAL A 60 1.15 10.94 0.86
N TYR A 61 1.56 9.82 1.47
CA TYR A 61 1.46 9.62 2.91
C TYR A 61 2.27 10.67 3.70
N ILE A 62 3.47 11.02 3.21
CA ILE A 62 4.31 12.07 3.79
C ILE A 62 3.81 13.46 3.36
N GLY A 63 3.57 13.63 2.06
CA GLY A 63 3.24 14.91 1.45
C GLY A 63 1.89 15.46 1.89
N ALA A 64 0.85 14.63 2.05
CA ALA A 64 -0.47 15.10 2.46
C ALA A 64 -0.51 15.59 3.91
N ARG A 65 0.41 15.12 4.77
CA ARG A 65 0.47 15.51 6.19
C ARG A 65 1.36 16.71 6.44
N TYR A 66 2.44 16.87 5.68
CA TYR A 66 3.49 17.84 5.98
C TYR A 66 3.76 18.85 4.87
N LEU A 67 3.20 18.66 3.67
CA LEU A 67 3.37 19.56 2.53
C LEU A 67 2.00 20.03 2.00
N PRO A 68 1.86 21.26 1.47
CA PRO A 68 0.63 21.72 0.83
C PRO A 68 0.47 21.14 -0.59
N ARG A 69 0.82 19.86 -0.78
CA ARG A 69 0.78 19.18 -2.07
C ARG A 69 -0.64 18.66 -2.32
N ARG A 70 -1.21 19.03 -3.46
CA ARG A 70 -2.49 18.50 -3.95
C ARG A 70 -2.24 17.58 -5.13
N TYR A 71 -2.96 16.47 -5.16
CA TYR A 71 -2.92 15.52 -6.26
C TYR A 71 -4.15 15.75 -7.14
N ALA A 72 -3.98 15.61 -8.45
CA ALA A 72 -5.08 15.69 -9.39
C ALA A 72 -6.01 14.48 -9.22
N ARG A 73 -7.28 14.65 -9.59
CA ARG A 73 -8.32 13.63 -9.37
C ARG A 73 -8.02 12.33 -10.12
N ASP A 74 -7.59 12.45 -11.36
CA ASP A 74 -7.15 11.35 -12.23
C ASP A 74 -6.00 10.55 -11.62
N VAL A 75 -5.03 11.23 -10.99
CA VAL A 75 -3.96 10.57 -10.24
C VAL A 75 -4.54 9.77 -9.07
N ALA A 76 -5.42 10.37 -8.27
CA ALA A 76 -6.03 9.68 -7.14
C ALA A 76 -6.87 8.46 -7.57
N GLU A 77 -7.62 8.58 -8.67
CA GLU A 77 -8.40 7.49 -9.25
C GLU A 77 -7.49 6.36 -9.76
N GLY A 78 -6.37 6.68 -10.41
CA GLY A 78 -5.39 5.69 -10.86
C GLY A 78 -4.76 4.92 -9.69
N LEU A 79 -4.37 5.61 -8.61
CA LEU A 79 -3.84 4.96 -7.40
C LEU A 79 -4.88 4.05 -6.72
N LEU A 80 -6.16 4.44 -6.74
CA LEU A 80 -7.24 3.65 -6.17
C LEU A 80 -7.45 2.33 -6.92
N GLU A 81 -7.35 2.33 -8.24
CA GLU A 81 -7.47 1.08 -9.02
C GLU A 81 -6.34 0.09 -8.72
N VAL A 82 -5.09 0.58 -8.60
CA VAL A 82 -3.95 -0.25 -8.18
C VAL A 82 -4.18 -0.83 -6.78
N ALA A 83 -4.70 -0.03 -5.85
CA ALA A 83 -5.00 -0.49 -4.49
C ALA A 83 -6.10 -1.57 -4.47
N LYS A 84 -7.14 -1.44 -5.31
CA LYS A 84 -8.19 -2.46 -5.45
C LYS A 84 -7.63 -3.77 -5.98
N GLU A 85 -6.73 -3.70 -6.95
CA GLU A 85 -6.07 -4.89 -7.49
C GLU A 85 -5.22 -5.60 -6.44
N LEU A 86 -4.46 -4.84 -5.67
CA LEU A 86 -3.68 -5.36 -4.55
C LEU A 86 -4.56 -6.08 -3.53
N VAL A 87 -5.68 -5.50 -3.13
CA VAL A 87 -6.64 -6.15 -2.20
C VAL A 87 -7.20 -7.44 -2.81
N LYS A 88 -7.55 -7.44 -4.10
CA LYS A 88 -8.05 -8.64 -4.79
C LYS A 88 -7.01 -9.77 -4.81
N ARG A 89 -5.74 -9.47 -5.08
CA ARG A 89 -4.67 -10.48 -5.08
C ARG A 89 -4.30 -10.92 -3.66
N ALA A 90 -4.26 -10.00 -2.71
CA ALA A 90 -3.87 -10.31 -1.33
C ALA A 90 -4.92 -11.10 -0.55
N CYS A 91 -6.22 -10.88 -0.81
CA CYS A 91 -7.33 -11.56 -0.13
C CYS A 91 -8.02 -12.65 -0.97
N GLY A 92 -7.55 -12.89 -2.19
CA GLY A 92 -8.02 -13.94 -3.10
C GLY A 92 -7.43 -15.31 -2.77
#